data_AF-A0A3D2Q3G7-F1
#
_entry.id   AF-A0A3D2Q3G7-F1
#
_cell.length_a   1.000
_cell.length_b   1.000
_cell.length_c   1.000
_cell.angle_alpha   90.00
_cell.angle_beta   90.00
_cell.angle_gamma   90.00
#
_symmetry.space_group_name_H-M   'P 1'
#
loop_
_entity.id
_entity.type
_entity.pdbx_description
1 polymer ?
#
loop_
_entity_poly.entity_id
_entity_poly.type
_entity_poly.pdbx_seq_one_letter_code
_entity_poly.pdbx_strand_id
1 'polypeptide(L)'
;MRKTLSLWLAENLEGSLFKNRHGNTISVRGVFGMVGKYAYRARLKDVSPHTLRHTFCKNAIDIGVSIDHVAVMAGHGSLDVTKRYITPSMADLEAAVEKMAWE
;
A
#
# COMPACT_ATOMS: atom_id res chain seq x y z
N MET A 1 12.22 4.76 -4.00
CA MET A 1 12.15 3.86 -2.83
C MET A 1 13.41 3.01 -2.65
N ARG A 2 13.81 2.18 -3.63
CA ARG A 2 15.00 1.31 -3.53
C ARG A 2 16.27 2.05 -3.10
N LYS A 3 16.62 3.17 -3.78
CA LYS A 3 17.79 4.00 -3.45
C LYS A 3 17.78 4.49 -2.00
N THR A 4 16.66 5.00 -1.52
CA THR A 4 16.52 5.52 -0.15
C THR A 4 16.69 4.41 0.88
N LEU A 5 16.08 3.24 0.66
CA LEU A 5 16.23 2.11 1.56
C LEU A 5 17.65 1.56 1.56
N SER A 6 18.32 1.52 0.40
CA SER A 6 19.73 1.11 0.33
C SER A 6 20.65 2.04 1.13
N LEU A 7 20.44 3.36 1.06
CA LEU A 7 21.19 4.32 1.87
C LEU A 7 20.93 4.13 3.36
N TRP A 8 19.66 3.95 3.74
CA TRP A 8 19.29 3.68 5.13
C TRP A 8 19.93 2.40 5.67
N LEU A 9 19.88 1.32 4.90
CA LEU A 9 20.45 0.02 5.26
C LEU A 9 21.96 0.09 5.43
N ALA A 10 22.67 0.86 4.59
CA ALA A 10 24.12 1.02 4.70
C ALA A 10 24.55 1.56 6.08
N GLU A 11 23.70 2.34 6.74
CA GLU A 11 23.95 2.93 8.05
C GLU A 11 23.25 2.17 9.21
N ASN A 12 22.35 1.23 8.91
CA ASN A 12 21.46 0.60 9.89
C ASN A 12 21.36 -0.93 9.71
N LEU A 13 22.51 -1.62 9.67
CA LEU A 13 22.56 -3.07 9.49
C LEU A 13 22.25 -3.88 10.75
N GLU A 14 22.41 -3.27 11.94
CA GLU A 14 22.26 -3.98 13.22
C GLU A 14 20.97 -3.61 13.97
N GLY A 15 20.34 -4.64 14.54
CA GLY A 15 19.10 -4.51 15.31
C GLY A 15 17.86 -4.29 14.44
N SER A 16 16.89 -3.54 14.96
CA SER A 16 15.64 -3.27 14.25
C SER A 16 15.86 -2.37 13.03
N LEU A 17 15.32 -2.78 11.87
CA LEU A 17 15.45 -2.05 10.62
C LEU A 17 14.95 -0.60 10.72
N PHE A 18 13.84 -0.37 11.42
CA PHE A 18 13.29 0.96 11.64
C PHE A 18 13.31 1.32 13.12
N LYS A 19 14.04 2.38 13.44
CA LYS A 19 14.23 2.88 14.79
C LYS A 19 13.48 4.20 14.98
N ASN A 20 13.06 4.48 16.20
CA ASN A 20 12.58 5.78 16.61
C ASN A 20 13.77 6.72 16.90
N ARG A 21 13.48 7.99 17.23
CA ARG A 21 14.52 9.00 17.53
C ARG A 21 15.44 8.67 18.71
N HIS A 22 15.08 7.69 19.54
CA HIS A 22 15.85 7.22 20.68
C HIS A 22 16.63 5.92 20.37
N GLY A 23 16.63 5.45 19.12
CA GLY A 23 17.34 4.24 18.69
C GLY A 23 16.60 2.92 18.91
N ASN A 24 15.43 2.95 19.56
CA ASN A 24 14.62 1.75 19.80
C ASN A 24 13.72 1.41 18.61
N THR A 25 13.24 0.17 18.50
CA THR A 25 12.25 -0.23 17.48
C THR A 25 11.07 0.74 17.43
N ILE A 26 10.69 1.16 16.22
CA ILE A 26 9.51 2.00 16.07
C ILE A 26 8.23 1.22 16.45
N SER A 27 7.35 1.85 17.23
CA SER A 27 6.06 1.27 17.57
C SER A 27 5.04 1.50 16.46
N VAL A 28 3.97 0.70 16.44
CA VAL A 28 2.83 0.89 15.52
C VAL A 28 2.27 2.32 15.63
N ARG A 29 2.07 2.82 16.85
CA ARG A 29 1.62 4.20 17.09
C ARG A 29 2.61 5.23 16.54
N GLY A 30 3.91 4.96 16.63
CA GLY A 30 4.95 5.78 16.01
C GLY A 30 4.80 5.86 14.48
N VAL A 31 4.56 4.72 13.82
CA VAL A 31 4.29 4.68 12.37
C VAL A 31 3.04 5.48 12.01
N PHE A 32 1.94 5.31 12.73
CA PHE A 32 0.73 6.11 12.53
C PHE A 32 0.99 7.62 12.70
N GLY A 33 1.75 8.01 13.73
CA GLY A 33 2.14 9.39 13.95
C GLY A 33 3.00 9.97 12.82
N MET A 34 3.95 9.19 12.28
CA MET A 34 4.75 9.61 11.12
C MET A 34 3.90 9.79 9.88
N VAL A 35 3.03 8.83 9.56
CA VAL A 35 2.13 8.93 8.41
C VAL A 35 1.21 10.14 8.55
N GLY A 36 0.60 10.34 9.72
CA GLY A 36 -0.24 11.52 10.00
C GLY A 36 0.53 12.84 9.85
N LYS A 37 1.78 12.91 10.32
CA LYS A 37 2.65 14.08 10.15
C LYS A 37 2.87 14.41 8.68
N TYR A 38 3.18 13.42 7.84
CA TYR A 38 3.43 13.66 6.41
C TYR A 38 2.13 13.94 5.65
N ALA A 39 1.01 13.30 6.02
CA ALA A 39 -0.30 13.59 5.47
C ALA A 39 -0.70 15.05 5.70
N TYR A 40 -0.52 15.55 6.92
CA TYR A 40 -0.76 16.96 7.26
C TYR A 40 0.10 17.90 6.40
N ARG A 41 1.40 17.62 6.27
CA ARG A 41 2.31 18.43 5.44
C ARG A 41 1.94 18.41 3.96
N ALA A 42 1.42 17.29 3.47
CA ALA A 42 0.93 17.12 2.10
C ALA A 42 -0.50 17.67 1.90
N ARG A 43 -1.15 18.21 2.95
CA ARG A 43 -2.55 18.66 2.95
C ARG A 43 -3.55 17.57 2.56
N LEU A 44 -3.24 16.33 2.90
CA LEU A 44 -4.13 15.17 2.70
C LEU A 44 -4.90 14.89 4.00
N LYS A 45 -6.19 14.59 3.87
CA LYS A 45 -7.06 14.16 4.97
C LYS A 45 -7.19 12.64 4.97
N ASP A 46 -7.46 12.07 6.14
CA ASP A 46 -7.82 10.65 6.33
C ASP A 46 -6.78 9.62 5.80
N VAL A 47 -5.50 10.01 5.78
CA VAL A 47 -4.40 9.13 5.42
C VAL A 47 -3.86 8.40 6.64
N SER A 48 -3.91 7.08 6.58
CA SER A 48 -3.35 6.15 7.55
C SER A 48 -2.48 5.10 6.85
N PRO A 49 -1.69 4.29 7.58
CA PRO A 49 -1.00 3.14 6.99
C PRO A 49 -1.96 2.20 6.24
N HIS A 50 -3.19 2.03 6.72
CA HIS A 50 -4.21 1.24 6.03
C HIS A 50 -4.66 1.93 4.74
N THR A 51 -4.91 3.24 4.75
CA THR A 51 -5.25 4.01 3.53
C THR A 51 -4.16 3.81 2.46
N LEU A 52 -2.89 3.94 2.83
CA LEU A 52 -1.76 3.74 1.91
C LEU A 52 -1.71 2.31 1.34
N ARG A 53 -1.96 1.29 2.18
CA ARG A 53 -2.05 -0.11 1.73
C ARG A 53 -3.21 -0.32 0.76
N HIS A 54 -4.36 0.29 1.04
CA HIS A 54 -5.50 0.24 0.14
C HIS A 54 -5.18 0.84 -1.22
N THR A 55 -4.57 2.03 -1.24
CA THR A 55 -4.12 2.69 -2.48
C THR A 55 -3.11 1.83 -3.23
N PHE A 56 -2.14 1.21 -2.55
CA PHE A 56 -1.18 0.30 -3.20
C PHE A 56 -1.87 -0.88 -3.89
N CYS A 57 -2.75 -1.60 -3.18
CA CYS A 57 -3.45 -2.75 -3.73
C CYS A 57 -4.35 -2.36 -4.91
N LYS A 58 -5.14 -1.29 -4.76
CA LYS A 58 -6.05 -0.80 -5.81
C LYS A 58 -5.26 -0.38 -7.06
N ASN A 59 -4.20 0.41 -6.89
CA ASN A 59 -3.35 0.82 -8.01
C ASN A 59 -2.72 -0.36 -8.73
N ALA A 60 -2.26 -1.39 -8.00
CA ALA A 60 -1.67 -2.59 -8.61
C ALA A 60 -2.70 -3.37 -9.45
N ILE A 61 -3.94 -3.49 -8.95
CA ILE A 61 -5.04 -4.11 -9.69
C ILE A 61 -5.39 -3.27 -10.94
N ASP A 62 -5.48 -1.95 -10.79
CA ASP A 62 -5.87 -1.05 -11.88
C ASP A 62 -4.86 -1.05 -13.04
N ILE A 63 -3.58 -1.30 -12.77
CA ILE A 63 -2.55 -1.49 -13.81
C ILE A 63 -2.45 -2.94 -14.33
N GLY A 64 -3.36 -3.82 -13.91
CA GLY A 64 -3.49 -5.19 -14.41
C GLY A 64 -2.66 -6.25 -13.67
N VAL A 65 -2.14 -5.95 -12.48
CA VAL A 65 -1.49 -6.99 -11.66
C VAL A 65 -2.56 -7.97 -11.14
N SER A 66 -2.29 -9.26 -11.27
CA SER A 66 -3.21 -10.31 -10.83
C SER A 66 -3.45 -10.26 -9.31
N ILE A 67 -4.67 -10.59 -8.90
CA ILE A 67 -5.11 -10.47 -7.50
C ILE A 67 -4.27 -11.33 -6.54
N ASP A 68 -3.80 -12.48 -7.00
CA ASP A 68 -2.92 -13.39 -6.27
C ASP A 68 -1.55 -12.76 -6.01
N HIS A 69 -0.94 -12.12 -7.01
CA HIS A 69 0.31 -11.37 -6.83
C HIS A 69 0.13 -10.19 -5.87
N VAL A 70 -0.98 -9.45 -5.98
CA VAL A 70 -1.29 -8.35 -5.06
C VAL A 70 -1.48 -8.86 -3.63
N ALA A 71 -2.12 -10.02 -3.44
CA ALA A 71 -2.29 -10.64 -2.14
C ALA A 71 -0.95 -11.01 -1.49
N VAL A 72 -0.03 -11.59 -2.26
CA VAL A 72 1.33 -11.92 -1.81
C VAL A 72 2.10 -10.64 -1.44
N MET A 73 2.07 -9.61 -2.28
CA MET A 73 2.76 -8.33 -2.02
C MET A 73 2.20 -7.62 -0.79
N ALA A 74 0.89 -7.69 -0.56
CA ALA A 74 0.28 -7.15 0.64
C ALA A 74 0.54 -8.03 1.87
N GLY A 75 0.80 -9.33 1.71
CA GLY A 75 0.90 -10.29 2.80
C GLY A 75 -0.47 -10.65 3.39
N HIS A 76 -1.48 -10.85 2.55
CA HIS A 76 -2.79 -11.35 2.98
C HIS A 76 -2.79 -12.88 3.04
N GLY A 77 -3.30 -13.44 4.15
CA GLY A 77 -3.44 -14.90 4.32
C GLY A 77 -4.60 -15.53 3.55
N SER A 78 -5.44 -14.72 2.89
CA SER A 78 -6.53 -15.17 2.01
C SER A 78 -6.79 -14.15 0.91
N LEU A 79 -7.17 -14.65 -0.27
CA LEU A 79 -7.62 -13.82 -1.39
C LEU A 79 -8.88 -13.02 -1.06
N ASP A 80 -9.72 -13.47 -0.12
CA ASP A 80 -10.95 -12.75 0.26
C ASP A 80 -10.65 -11.37 0.86
N VAL A 81 -9.51 -11.22 1.55
CA VAL A 81 -9.05 -9.92 2.05
C VAL A 81 -8.66 -9.01 0.89
N THR A 82 -8.05 -9.58 -0.16
CA THR A 82 -7.66 -8.84 -1.38
C THR A 82 -8.86 -8.53 -2.28
N LYS A 83 -9.92 -9.36 -2.26
CA LYS A 83 -11.14 -9.13 -3.07
C LYS A 83 -11.81 -7.78 -2.78
N ARG A 84 -11.61 -7.22 -1.58
CA ARG A 84 -12.10 -5.87 -1.25
C ARG A 84 -11.56 -4.77 -2.18
N TYR A 85 -10.45 -5.00 -2.87
CA TYR A 85 -9.85 -4.02 -3.79
C TYR A 85 -10.32 -4.14 -5.24
N ILE A 86 -11.03 -5.21 -5.61
CA ILE A 86 -11.49 -5.45 -6.97
C ILE A 86 -12.96 -5.09 -7.18
N THR A 87 -13.68 -4.56 -6.17
CA THR A 87 -15.10 -4.21 -6.34
C THR A 87 -15.23 -3.23 -7.51
N PRO A 88 -15.74 -3.68 -8.66
CA PRO A 88 -15.84 -2.82 -9.82
C PRO A 88 -17.01 -1.87 -9.59
N SER A 89 -16.85 -0.62 -10.01
CA SER A 89 -17.99 0.29 -10.12
C SER A 89 -18.89 -0.18 -11.27
N MET A 90 -20.13 0.34 -11.32
CA MET A 90 -21.02 0.02 -12.44
C MET A 90 -20.44 0.47 -13.78
N ALA A 91 -19.72 1.60 -13.80
CA ALA A 91 -19.02 2.09 -14.97
C ALA A 91 -17.89 1.15 -15.44
N ASP A 92 -17.17 0.52 -14.50
CA ASP A 92 -16.12 -0.46 -14.84
C ASP A 92 -16.71 -1.71 -15.50
N LEU A 93 -17.90 -2.14 -15.05
CA LEU A 93 -18.62 -3.28 -15.62
C LEU A 93 -19.19 -2.95 -17.00
N GLU A 94 -19.75 -1.76 -17.19
CA GLU A 94 -20.24 -1.29 -18.48
C GLU A 94 -19.11 -1.24 -19.53
N ALA A 95 -17.96 -0.64 -19.18
CA ALA A 95 -16.80 -0.57 -20.07
C ALA A 95 -16.24 -1.96 -20.43
N ALA A 96 -16.27 -2.91 -19.49
CA ALA A 96 -15.84 -4.29 -19.76
C ALA A 96 -16.78 -5.02 -20.72
N VAL A 97 -18.10 -4.82 -20.57
CA VAL A 97 -19.12 -5.39 -21.47
C VAL A 97 -19.01 -4.77 -22.87
N GLU A 98 -18.83 -3.46 -22.98
CA GLU A 98 -18.61 -2.81 -24.28
C GLU A 98 -17.39 -3.41 -24.97
N LYS A 99 -16.25 -3.53 -24.28
CA LYS A 99 -15.04 -4.09 -24.87
C LYS A 99 -15.22 -5.51 -25.42
N MET A 100 -16.01 -6.35 -24.75
CA MET A 100 -16.34 -7.71 -25.23
C MET A 100 -17.31 -7.72 -26.40
N ALA A 101 -18.16 -6.70 -26.55
CA ALA A 101 -19.12 -6.61 -27.66
C ALA A 101 -18.45 -6.23 -29.00
N TRP A 102 -17.20 -5.77 -28.97
CA TRP A 102 -16.41 -5.36 -30.13
C TRP A 102 -15.22 -6.30 -30.44
N GLU A 103 -15.11 -7.43 -29.74
CA GLU A 103 -14.22 -8.57 -30.05
C GLU A 103 -15.01 -9.71 -30.71
#